data_AF-A0A453GQ99-F1
#
_entry.id   AF-A0A453GQ99-F1
#
_cell.length_a   1.000
_cell.length_b   1.000
_cell.length_c   1.000
_cell.angle_alpha   90.00
_cell.angle_beta   90.00
_cell.angle_gamma   90.00
#
_symmetry.space_group_name_H-M   'P 1'
#
loop_
_entity.id
_entity.type
_entity.pdbx_description
1 polymer ?
#
loop_
_entity_poly.entity_id
_entity_poly.type
_entity_poly.pdbx_seq_one_letter_code
_entity_poly.pdbx_strand_id
1 'polypeptide(L)'
;LACYTNCSDEFARDVEPGNITVISRHLIESHGKLLMVRHRRQFHPDGLWVTLKVDVLEADFSTHDWVPLTGGLGGGQALFVSMEFSKSVSAPCGEVEEDAIYFMDTRDVFNMKSATSSPSKFDRGATWVFPPEYQL
;
A
#
# COMPACT_ATOMS: atom_id res chain seq x y z
N LEU A 1 -21.62 -4.28 5.55
CA LEU A 1 -21.50 -3.48 4.32
C LEU A 1 -20.02 -3.17 4.11
N ALA A 2 -19.43 -3.54 2.96
CA ALA A 2 -18.10 -3.08 2.58
C ALA A 2 -18.28 -1.85 1.68
N CYS A 3 -17.78 -0.69 2.10
CA CYS A 3 -17.81 0.50 1.25
C CYS A 3 -16.65 0.39 0.25
N TYR A 4 -16.99 0.22 -1.02
CA TYR A 4 -16.04 0.31 -2.12
C TYR A 4 -16.00 1.77 -2.56
N THR A 5 -15.04 2.55 -2.06
CA THR A 5 -14.76 3.87 -2.60
C THR A 5 -13.78 3.72 -3.76
N ASN A 6 -14.31 3.85 -4.98
CA ASN A 6 -13.53 4.29 -6.13
C ASN A 6 -13.81 5.79 -6.27
N CYS A 7 -12.90 6.62 -5.74
CA CYS A 7 -12.87 8.09 -5.86
C CYS A 7 -13.83 8.91 -4.96
N SER A 8 -13.29 10.07 -4.53
CA SER A 8 -13.84 11.12 -3.65
C SER A 8 -14.50 10.66 -2.34
N ASP A 9 -13.84 10.93 -1.22
CA ASP A 9 -14.39 10.78 0.14
C ASP A 9 -15.57 11.75 0.35
N GLU A 10 -16.73 11.42 -0.21
CA GLU A 10 -18.01 11.91 0.31
C GLU A 10 -18.56 10.87 1.27
N PHE A 11 -18.20 11.03 2.54
CA PHE A 11 -18.88 10.31 3.62
C PHE A 11 -20.34 10.80 3.65
N ALA A 12 -21.29 9.90 3.38
CA ALA A 12 -22.68 10.15 3.71
C ALA A 12 -22.76 10.47 5.21
N ARG A 13 -23.20 11.68 5.55
CA ARG A 13 -23.24 12.22 6.94
C ARG A 13 -24.10 11.40 7.91
N ASP A 14 -24.82 10.40 7.41
CA ASP A 14 -25.81 9.61 8.15
C ASP A 14 -25.33 8.19 8.53
N VAL A 15 -24.06 7.83 8.28
CA VAL A 15 -23.50 6.54 8.72
C VAL A 15 -22.87 6.69 10.09
N GLU A 16 -23.44 6.02 11.09
CA GLU A 16 -22.85 5.85 12.42
C GLU A 16 -21.36 5.45 12.29
N PRO A 17 -20.41 6.23 12.84
CA PRO A 17 -18.98 6.14 12.54
C PRO A 17 -18.30 4.84 12.99
N GLY A 18 -19.04 3.89 13.56
CA GLY A 18 -18.49 2.70 14.21
C GLY A 18 -17.88 1.64 13.31
N ASN A 19 -18.13 1.61 11.99
CA ASN A 19 -17.77 0.44 11.17
C ASN A 19 -17.46 0.72 9.68
N ILE A 20 -16.88 1.87 9.34
CA ILE A 20 -16.53 2.15 7.94
C ILE A 20 -15.29 1.33 7.56
N THR A 21 -15.49 0.25 6.81
CA THR A 21 -14.41 -0.51 6.20
C THR A 21 -14.17 -0.01 4.77
N VAL A 22 -12.94 0.36 4.46
CA VAL A 22 -12.48 0.79 3.14
C VAL A 22 -11.50 -0.25 2.58
N ILE A 23 -11.64 -0.55 1.29
CA ILE A 23 -10.69 -1.38 0.55
C ILE A 23 -10.12 -0.54 -0.59
N SER A 24 -8.87 -0.11 -0.45
CA SER A 24 -8.13 0.53 -1.55
C SER A 24 -7.38 -0.52 -2.36
N ARG A 25 -7.23 -0.26 -3.66
CA ARG A 25 -6.49 -1.11 -4.61
C ARG A 25 -5.53 -0.22 -5.36
N HIS A 26 -4.25 -0.56 -5.29
CA HIS A 26 -3.18 0.21 -5.88
C HIS A 26 -2.44 -0.67 -6.87
N LEU A 27 -2.24 -0.18 -8.09
CA LEU A 27 -1.50 -0.87 -9.13
C LEU A 27 -0.10 -0.30 -9.21
N ILE A 28 0.90 -1.18 -9.18
CA ILE A 28 2.31 -0.79 -9.14
C ILE A 28 3.11 -1.68 -10.08
N GLU A 29 3.91 -1.08 -10.95
CA GLU A 29 4.94 -1.82 -11.68
C GLU A 29 6.19 -1.95 -10.79
N SER A 30 6.76 -3.15 -10.75
CA SER A 30 7.98 -3.48 -10.01
C SER A 30 8.75 -4.56 -10.74
N HIS A 31 9.95 -4.23 -11.23
CA HIS A 31 10.86 -5.17 -11.92
C HIS A 31 10.20 -5.94 -13.08
N GLY A 32 9.41 -5.25 -13.91
CA GLY A 32 8.70 -5.83 -15.05
C GLY A 32 7.43 -6.59 -14.68
N LYS A 33 7.06 -6.62 -13.40
CA LYS A 33 5.82 -7.24 -12.91
C LYS A 33 4.79 -6.17 -12.61
N LEU A 34 3.51 -6.48 -12.86
CA LEU A 34 2.40 -5.66 -12.42
C LEU A 34 1.83 -6.25 -11.13
N LEU A 35 1.88 -5.46 -10.06
CA LEU A 35 1.40 -5.82 -8.73
C LEU A 35 0.11 -5.06 -8.39
N MET A 36 -0.78 -5.69 -7.64
CA MET A 36 -1.90 -5.06 -6.96
C MET A 36 -1.74 -5.18 -5.45
N VAL A 37 -1.67 -4.04 -4.77
CA VAL A 37 -1.77 -3.95 -3.31
C VAL A 37 -3.22 -3.67 -2.95
N ARG A 38 -3.87 -4.63 -2.29
CA ARG A 38 -5.22 -4.49 -1.76
C ARG A 38 -5.15 -4.24 -0.25
N HIS A 39 -5.44 -3.02 0.17
CA HIS A 39 -5.36 -2.60 1.56
C HIS A 39 -6.75 -2.42 2.15
N ARG A 40 -7.09 -3.30 3.09
CA ARG A 40 -8.33 -3.24 3.84
C ARG A 40 -8.09 -2.54 5.17
N ARG A 41 -8.80 -1.43 5.37
CA ARG A 41 -8.74 -0.61 6.59
C ARG A 41 -10.12 -0.42 7.20
N GLN A 42 -10.15 -0.14 8.49
CA GLN A 42 -11.35 0.27 9.20
C GLN A 42 -11.11 1.61 9.88
N PHE A 43 -12.08 2.52 9.78
CA PHE A 43 -12.10 3.72 10.58
C PHE A 43 -12.58 3.36 11.99
N HIS A 44 -11.69 3.50 12.97
CA HIS A 44 -11.99 3.24 14.36
C HIS A 44 -12.69 4.47 14.98
N PRO A 45 -13.64 4.30 15.92
CA PRO A 45 -14.32 5.39 16.60
C PRO A 45 -13.38 6.45 17.21
N ASP A 46 -12.18 6.05 17.58
CA ASP A 46 -11.12 6.88 18.16
C ASP A 46 -10.48 7.84 17.13
N GLY A 47 -10.97 7.85 15.89
CA GLY A 47 -10.53 8.74 14.82
C GLY A 47 -9.31 8.24 14.05
N LEU A 48 -8.94 6.97 14.20
CA LEU A 48 -7.75 6.38 13.58
C LEU A 48 -8.13 5.30 12.55
N TRP A 49 -7.35 5.23 11.47
CA TRP A 49 -7.44 4.13 10.53
C TRP A 49 -6.63 2.94 11.04
N VAL A 50 -7.26 1.76 11.07
CA VAL A 50 -6.59 0.51 11.44
C VAL A 50 -6.47 -0.38 10.22
N THR A 51 -5.25 -0.86 9.95
CA THR A 51 -5.00 -1.86 8.91
C THR A 51 -5.54 -3.22 9.37
N LEU A 52 -6.51 -3.77 8.63
CA LEU A 52 -7.09 -5.08 8.88
C LEU A 52 -6.39 -6.17 8.08
N LYS A 53 -6.08 -5.89 6.81
CA LYS A 53 -5.45 -6.85 5.90
C LYS A 53 -4.75 -6.14 4.76
N VAL A 54 -3.60 -6.66 4.37
CA VAL A 54 -2.91 -6.30 3.13
C VAL A 54 -2.73 -7.57 2.32
N ASP A 55 -3.24 -7.57 1.09
CA ASP A 55 -2.94 -8.60 0.10
C ASP A 55 -2.09 -7.98 -1.00
N VAL A 56 -1.03 -8.69 -1.41
CA VAL A 56 -0.21 -8.32 -2.57
C VAL A 56 -0.38 -9.41 -3.61
N LEU A 57 -0.79 -9.01 -4.80
CA LEU A 57 -1.12 -9.91 -5.90
C LEU A 57 -0.25 -9.54 -7.10
N GLU A 58 0.22 -10.54 -7.83
CA GLU A 58 0.89 -10.37 -9.13
C GLU A 58 -0.12 -10.65 -10.25
N ALA A 59 -0.07 -9.86 -11.32
CA ALA A 59 -0.84 -10.14 -12.52
C ALA A 59 -0.23 -11.32 -13.28
N ASP A 60 -1.01 -12.39 -13.46
CA ASP A 60 -0.66 -13.48 -14.37
C ASP A 60 -1.36 -13.25 -15.72
N PHE A 61 -0.59 -12.74 -16.68
CA PHE A 61 -1.09 -12.47 -18.03
C PHE A 61 -1.42 -13.74 -18.83
N SER A 62 -0.92 -14.91 -18.42
CA SER A 62 -1.24 -16.17 -19.09
C SER A 62 -2.63 -16.68 -18.71
N THR A 63 -3.02 -16.52 -17.44
CA THR A 63 -4.32 -16.93 -16.92
C THR A 63 -5.33 -15.78 -16.84
N HIS A 64 -4.90 -14.54 -17.07
CA HIS A 64 -5.70 -13.32 -16.95
C HIS A 64 -6.27 -13.12 -15.52
N ASP A 65 -5.51 -13.51 -14.49
CA ASP A 65 -5.94 -13.46 -13.10
C ASP A 65 -4.90 -12.77 -12.19
N TRP A 66 -5.31 -12.45 -10.96
CA TRP A 66 -4.47 -11.93 -9.90
C TRP A 66 -4.10 -13.05 -8.94
N VAL A 67 -2.82 -13.44 -8.94
CA VAL A 67 -2.32 -14.53 -8.09
C VAL A 67 -1.61 -13.97 -6.84
N PRO A 68 -1.71 -14.62 -5.68
CA PRO A 68 -0.96 -14.22 -4.50
C PRO A 68 0.53 -14.14 -4.79
N LEU A 69 1.15 -13.00 -4.45
CA LEU A 69 2.60 -12.85 -4.59
C LEU A 69 3.30 -13.72 -3.55
N THR A 70 4.14 -14.65 -4.02
CA THR A 70 4.91 -15.56 -3.17
C THR A 70 6.37 -15.09 -3.07
N GLY A 71 6.93 -15.05 -1.87
CA GLY A 71 8.36 -14.77 -1.68
C GLY A 71 8.75 -13.30 -1.53
N GLY A 72 7.78 -12.40 -1.26
CA GLY A 72 8.04 -10.97 -1.10
C GLY A 72 8.03 -10.22 -2.44
N LEU A 73 8.44 -8.95 -2.40
CA LEU A 73 8.64 -8.12 -3.59
C LEU A 73 9.87 -8.59 -4.37
N GLY A 74 10.87 -9.12 -3.65
CA GLY A 74 12.12 -9.64 -4.22
C GLY A 74 13.01 -8.54 -4.80
N GLY A 75 14.29 -8.87 -5.00
CA GLY A 75 15.24 -7.98 -5.66
C GLY A 75 15.53 -6.68 -4.92
N GLY A 76 15.42 -6.65 -3.58
CA GLY A 76 15.69 -5.44 -2.81
C GLY A 76 14.72 -4.32 -3.17
N GLN A 77 13.41 -4.54 -3.00
CA GLN A 77 12.39 -3.55 -3.32
C GLN A 77 11.50 -3.22 -2.12
N ALA A 78 10.94 -2.01 -2.14
CA ALA A 78 9.86 -1.56 -1.27
C ALA A 78 8.81 -0.80 -2.08
N LEU A 79 7.57 -0.77 -1.61
CA LEU A 79 6.49 -0.04 -2.26
C LEU A 79 6.12 1.21 -1.46
N PHE A 80 5.95 2.33 -2.16
CA PHE A 80 5.28 3.51 -1.62
C PHE A 80 3.92 3.63 -2.29
N VAL A 81 2.87 3.69 -1.48
CA VAL A 81 1.48 3.58 -1.93
C VAL A 81 0.63 4.69 -1.31
N SER A 82 -0.12 5.37 -2.15
CA SER A 82 -1.10 6.39 -1.77
C SER A 82 -2.22 6.46 -2.81
N MET A 83 -3.28 7.18 -2.50
CA MET A 83 -4.34 7.49 -3.47
C MET A 83 -3.86 8.34 -4.66
N GLU A 84 -2.74 9.07 -4.52
CA GLU A 84 -2.24 10.01 -5.55
C GLU A 84 -1.15 9.39 -6.42
N PHE A 85 -0.39 8.45 -5.86
CA PHE A 85 0.71 7.79 -6.54
C PHE A 85 1.00 6.43 -5.92
N SER A 86 1.56 5.54 -6.72
CA SER A 86 2.16 4.30 -6.24
C SER A 86 3.44 4.00 -7.02
N LYS A 87 4.51 3.59 -6.34
CA LYS A 87 5.81 3.32 -6.96
C LYS A 87 6.58 2.23 -6.22
N SER A 88 7.34 1.45 -6.98
CA SER A 88 8.41 0.60 -6.46
C SER A 88 9.69 1.42 -6.29
N VAL A 89 10.49 1.11 -5.27
CA VAL A 89 11.83 1.69 -5.07
C VAL A 89 12.82 0.63 -4.62
N SER A 90 14.09 0.86 -4.92
CA SER A 90 15.20 0.08 -4.40
C SER A 90 15.32 0.17 -2.89
N ALA A 91 15.55 -0.98 -2.26
CA ALA A 91 15.67 -1.19 -0.83
C ALA A 91 16.71 -2.29 -0.55
N PRO A 92 17.38 -2.28 0.62
CA PRO A 92 17.31 -1.23 1.62
C PRO A 92 18.03 0.05 1.16
N CYS A 93 17.48 1.21 1.51
CA CYS A 93 18.10 2.51 1.26
C CYS A 93 17.73 3.50 2.36
N GLY A 94 18.69 3.91 3.18
CA GLY A 94 18.41 4.74 4.36
C GLY A 94 17.47 4.02 5.32
N GLU A 95 16.30 4.62 5.59
CA GLU A 95 15.23 4.04 6.44
C GLU A 95 14.22 3.18 5.65
N VAL A 96 14.40 3.02 4.34
CA VAL A 96 13.55 2.16 3.51
C VAL A 96 13.97 0.71 3.70
N GLU A 97 13.06 -0.11 4.20
CA GLU A 97 13.24 -1.55 4.43
C GLU A 97 12.80 -2.36 3.21
N GLU A 98 13.49 -3.46 2.93
CA GLU A 98 13.08 -4.41 1.89
C GLU A 98 11.79 -5.14 2.28
N ASP A 99 10.96 -5.47 1.30
CA ASP A 99 9.68 -6.17 1.48
C ASP A 99 8.71 -5.40 2.40
N ALA A 100 8.78 -4.06 2.32
CA ALA A 100 7.92 -3.15 3.06
C ALA A 100 6.98 -2.38 2.11
N ILE A 101 5.78 -2.09 2.59
CA ILE A 101 4.79 -1.25 1.91
C ILE A 101 4.48 -0.05 2.79
N TYR A 102 4.86 1.14 2.33
CA TYR A 102 4.62 2.41 3.01
C TYR A 102 3.32 3.02 2.49
N PHE A 103 2.30 3.08 3.37
CA PHE A 103 1.01 3.70 3.09
C PHE A 103 1.05 5.18 3.48
N MET A 104 1.25 6.05 2.50
CA MET A 104 1.49 7.47 2.72
C MET A 104 0.25 8.23 3.20
N ASP A 105 -0.95 7.70 2.91
CA ASP A 105 -2.20 8.29 3.36
C ASP A 105 -2.47 8.05 4.85
N THR A 106 -2.06 6.90 5.39
CA THR A 106 -2.30 6.52 6.80
C THR A 106 -1.06 6.59 7.67
N ARG A 107 0.12 6.81 7.07
CA ARG A 107 1.41 6.80 7.76
C ARG A 107 1.69 5.46 8.43
N ASP A 108 1.27 4.38 7.79
CA ASP A 108 1.57 3.01 8.21
C ASP A 108 2.63 2.41 7.30
N VAL A 109 3.45 1.53 7.84
CA VAL A 109 4.29 0.60 7.07
C VAL A 109 3.83 -0.82 7.35
N PHE A 110 3.66 -1.61 6.30
CA PHE A 110 3.37 -3.03 6.39
C PHE A 110 4.62 -3.82 6.01
N ASN A 111 5.09 -4.67 6.92
CA ASN A 111 6.20 -5.57 6.67
C ASN A 111 5.64 -6.89 6.10
N MET A 112 5.98 -7.22 4.86
CA MET A 112 5.45 -8.41 4.19
C MET A 112 6.01 -9.72 4.74
N LYS A 113 7.19 -9.69 5.38
CA LYS A 113 7.81 -10.88 5.98
C LYS A 113 7.09 -11.29 7.27
N SER A 114 6.80 -10.32 8.15
CA SER A 114 6.10 -10.57 9.41
C SER A 114 4.58 -10.46 9.30
N ALA A 115 4.05 -9.93 8.20
CA ALA A 115 2.64 -9.62 8.00
C ALA A 115 2.06 -8.68 9.08
N THR A 116 2.87 -7.74 9.57
CA THR A 116 2.49 -6.77 10.62
C THR A 116 2.53 -5.34 10.11
N SER A 117 1.65 -4.50 10.66
CA SER A 117 1.68 -3.05 10.43
C SER A 117 2.26 -2.31 11.63
N SER A 118 3.00 -1.24 11.38
CA SER A 118 3.49 -0.31 12.40
C SER A 118 3.46 1.12 11.87
N PRO A 119 3.55 2.14 12.73
CA PRO A 119 3.70 3.52 12.28
C PRO A 119 4.92 3.69 11.37
N SER A 120 4.74 4.37 10.25
CA SER A 120 5.80 4.77 9.33
C SER A 120 6.46 6.06 9.81
N LYS A 121 7.77 6.17 9.56
CA LYS A 121 8.53 7.43 9.74
C LYS A 121 8.39 8.37 8.54
N PHE A 122 7.93 7.87 7.40
CA PHE A 122 7.71 8.65 6.18
C PHE A 122 6.32 9.28 6.18
N ASP A 123 6.24 10.56 5.82
CA ASP A 123 5.00 11.28 5.58
C ASP A 123 4.85 11.69 4.10
N ARG A 124 3.66 12.16 3.71
CA ARG A 124 3.35 12.56 2.32
C ARG A 124 4.36 13.57 1.75
N GLY A 125 4.99 14.39 2.60
CA GLY A 125 6.01 15.38 2.22
C GLY A 125 7.36 14.76 1.86
N ALA A 126 7.66 13.55 2.34
CA ALA A 126 8.91 12.83 2.11
C ALA A 126 9.02 12.17 0.72
N THR A 127 7.98 12.22 -0.12
CA THR A 127 7.97 11.56 -1.44
C THR A 127 8.99 12.15 -2.43
N TRP A 128 9.50 13.36 -2.15
CA TRP A 128 10.46 14.08 -3.00
C TRP A 128 11.95 13.70 -2.77
N VAL A 129 12.26 12.74 -1.91
CA VAL A 129 13.64 12.51 -1.44
C VAL A 129 14.40 11.42 -2.21
N PHE A 130 13.80 10.76 -3.19
CA PHE A 130 14.53 9.78 -4.01
C PHE A 130 15.14 10.48 -5.24
N PRO A 131 16.48 10.46 -5.41
CA PRO A 131 17.11 11.04 -6.58
C PRO A 131 16.62 10.32 -7.85
N PRO A 132 16.60 10.99 -9.02
CA PRO A 132 16.36 10.31 -10.28
C PRO A 132 17.42 9.22 -10.42
N GLU A 133 16.97 8.03 -10.78
CA GLU A 133 17.79 6.85 -10.98
C GLU A 133 19.02 7.22 -11.82
N TYR A 134 20.22 7.10 -11.23
CA TYR A 134 21.45 7.28 -11.99
C TYR A 134 21.50 6.17 -13.04
N GLN A 135 21.27 6.56 -14.29
CA GLN A 135 21.52 5.73 -15.46
C GLN A 135 22.99 5.31 -15.43
N LEU A 136 23.23 3.99 -15.34
CA LEU A 136 24.50 3.38 -15.74
C LEU A 136 24.43 3.06 -17.23
#